data_AF-A0A4Z0QD99-F1
#
_entry.id   AF-A0A4Z0QD99-F1
#
_cell.length_a   1.000
_cell.length_b   1.000
_cell.length_c   1.000
_cell.angle_alpha   90.00
_cell.angle_beta   90.00
_cell.angle_gamma   90.00
#
_symmetry.space_group_name_H-M   'P 1'
#
loop_
_entity.id
_entity.type
_entity.pdbx_description
1 polymer ?
#
loop_
_entity_poly.entity_id
_entity_poly.type
_entity_poly.pdbx_seq_one_letter_code
_entity_poly.pdbx_strand_id
1 'polypeptide(L)' 'MDVSSSWLLPLIFYTIMLWLYRFSQGQNVLGKPRPGVSDEWRLTHGRTMRRTIIIIVAVYTALLLLQLR' A
#
# COMPACT_ATOMS: atom_id res chain seq x y z
N MET A 1 27.05 -11.72 -10.01
CA MET A 1 25.69 -12.29 -9.94
C MET A 1 24.83 -11.33 -9.13
N ASP A 2 24.30 -10.28 -9.76
CA ASP A 2 23.44 -9.28 -9.10
C ASP A 2 21.95 -9.66 -9.23
N VAL A 3 21.61 -10.88 -8.82
CA VAL A 3 20.23 -11.39 -8.84
C VAL A 3 19.45 -10.90 -7.61
N SER A 4 20.12 -10.28 -6.64
CA SER A 4 19.54 -9.80 -5.39
C SER A 4 18.73 -8.49 -5.52
N SER A 5 18.89 -7.70 -6.60
CA SER A 5 18.33 -6.34 -6.69
C SER A 5 16.90 -6.27 -7.26
N SER A 6 16.57 -7.08 -8.27
CA SER A 6 15.35 -6.90 -9.08
C SER A 6 14.05 -7.10 -8.32
N TRP A 7 14.04 -7.97 -7.30
CA TRP A 7 12.87 -8.26 -6.47
C TRP A 7 12.79 -7.42 -5.20
N LEU A 8 13.90 -6.78 -4.83
CA LEU A 8 13.99 -5.93 -3.63
C LEU A 8 13.13 -4.67 -3.79
N LEU A 9 13.14 -4.06 -4.98
CA LEU A 9 12.31 -2.88 -5.29
C LEU A 9 10.80 -3.18 -5.23
N PRO A 10 10.27 -4.23 -5.89
CA PRO A 10 8.88 -4.64 -5.71
C PRO A 10 8.53 -4.93 -4.25
N LEU A 11 9.40 -5.63 -3.51
CA LEU A 11 9.16 -5.95 -2.11
C LEU A 11 9.05 -4.69 -1.24
N ILE A 12 9.96 -3.72 -1.41
CA ILE A 12 9.91 -2.43 -0.71
C ILE A 12 8.62 -1.70 -1.07
N PHE A 13 8.27 -1.65 -2.36
CA PHE A 13 7.05 -1.00 -2.82
C PHE A 13 5.80 -1.59 -2.16
N TYR A 14 5.61 -2.91 -2.22
CA TYR A 14 4.44 -3.55 -1.61
C TYR A 14 4.42 -3.40 -0.09
N THR A 15 5.58 -3.38 0.57
CA THR A 15 5.68 -3.15 2.01
C THR A 15 5.19 -1.75 2.39
N ILE A 16 5.63 -0.72 1.66
CA ILE A 16 5.18 0.67 1.87
C ILE A 16 3.68 0.79 1.59
N MET A 17 3.19 0.21 0.48
CA MET A 17 1.78 0.24 0.14
C MET A 17 0.90 -0.44 1.21
N LEU A 18 1.37 -1.55 1.79
CA LEU A 18 0.69 -2.21 2.91
C LEU A 18 0.59 -1.30 4.13
N TRP A 19 1.66 -0.57 4.46
CA TRP A 19 1.64 0.35 5.59
C TRP A 19 0.69 1.52 5.34
N LEU A 20 0.73 2.12 4.14
CA LEU A 20 -0.23 3.15 3.74
C LEU A 20 -1.68 2.64 3.78
N TYR A 21 -1.88 1.38 3.38
CA TYR A 21 -3.20 0.75 3.46
C TYR A 21 -3.66 0.65 4.92
N ARG A 22 -2.80 0.22 5.85
CA ARG A 22 -3.11 0.21 7.29
C ARG A 22 -3.41 1.63 7.81
N PHE A 23 -2.63 2.63 7.41
CA PHE A 23 -2.91 4.03 7.76
C PHE A 23 -4.28 4.49 7.28
N SER A 24 -4.67 4.14 6.05
CA SER A 24 -6.00 4.48 5.50
C SER A 24 -7.16 3.81 6.25
N GLN A 25 -6.89 2.70 6.95
CA GLN A 25 -7.85 2.04 7.85
C GLN A 25 -7.87 2.66 9.26
N GLY A 26 -7.07 3.70 9.51
CA GLY A 26 -6.89 4.25 10.85
C GLY A 26 -6.12 3.30 11.76
N GLN A 27 -5.23 2.48 11.21
CA GLN A 27 -4.35 1.58 11.95
C GLN A 27 -2.90 2.07 11.90
N ASN A 28 -2.09 1.64 12.86
CA ASN A 28 -0.64 1.80 12.82
C ASN A 28 0.02 0.73 11.94
N VAL A 29 1.35 0.80 11.82
CA VAL A 29 2.14 -0.16 11.02
C VAL A 29 1.94 -1.61 11.47
N LEU A 30 1.62 -1.85 12.74
CA LEU A 30 1.36 -3.18 13.30
C LEU A 30 -0.11 -3.62 13.19
N GLY A 31 -0.97 -2.82 12.55
CA GLY A 31 -2.40 -3.12 12.40
C GLY A 31 -3.26 -2.78 13.62
N LYS A 32 -2.69 -2.18 14.67
CA LYS A 32 -3.47 -1.73 15.84
C LYS A 32 -4.22 -0.45 15.52
N PRO A 33 -5.44 -0.26 16.03
CA PRO A 33 -6.19 0.98 15.83
C PRO A 33 -5.42 2.17 16.36
N ARG A 34 -5.37 3.25 15.57
CA ARG A 34 -4.69 4.49 15.92
C ARG A 34 -5.64 5.37 16.75
N PRO A 35 -5.18 5.91 17.89
CA PRO A 35 -5.99 6.87 18.65
C PRO A 35 -6.20 8.16 17.83
N GLY A 36 -7.39 8.75 17.95
CA GLY A 36 -7.73 10.02 17.28
C GLY A 36 -8.24 9.90 15.84
N VAL A 37 -8.52 8.70 15.34
CA VAL A 37 -9.16 8.52 14.02
C VAL A 37 -10.66 8.35 14.21
N SER A 38 -11.45 9.35 13.81
CA SER A 38 -12.91 9.29 13.84
C SER A 38 -13.47 8.36 12.76
N ASP A 39 -14.68 7.86 12.98
CA ASP A 39 -15.37 7.02 11.98
C ASP A 39 -15.71 7.81 10.71
N GLU A 40 -16.02 9.10 10.84
CA GLU A 40 -16.23 10.01 9.70
C GLU A 40 -14.99 10.11 8.81
N TRP A 41 -13.80 10.18 9.42
CA TRP A 41 -12.54 10.19 8.67
C TRP A 41 -12.33 8.87 7.93
N ARG A 42 -12.65 7.73 8.55
CA ARG A 42 -12.51 6.39 7.92
C ARG A 42 -13.44 6.21 6.73
N LEU A 43 -14.64 6.80 6.80
CA LEU A 43 -15.65 6.73 5.75
C LEU A 43 -15.33 7.64 4.56
N THR A 44 -14.69 8.78 4.80
CA THR A 44 -14.35 9.77 3.78
C THR A 44 -12.90 9.62 3.31
N HIS A 45 -11.96 10.17 4.07
CA HIS A 45 -10.54 10.22 3.75
C HIS A 45 -9.92 8.82 3.65
N GLY A 46 -10.20 7.95 4.62
CA GLY A 46 -9.72 6.58 4.63
C GLY A 46 -10.20 5.79 3.41
N ARG A 47 -11.46 5.97 2.99
CA ARG A 47 -12.01 5.31 1.80
C ARG A 47 -11.35 5.77 0.51
N THR A 48 -11.14 7.07 0.35
CA THR A 48 -10.45 7.63 -0.81
C THR A 48 -9.01 7.14 -0.88
N MET A 49 -8.26 7.21 0.24
CA MET A 49 -6.89 6.69 0.31
C MET A 49 -6.82 5.20 -0.03
N ARG A 50 -7.73 4.36 0.51
CA ARG A 50 -7.80 2.93 0.15
C ARG A 50 -7.94 2.71 -1.34
N ARG A 51 -8.86 3.44 -1.99
CA ARG A 51 -9.06 3.34 -3.45
C ARG A 51 -7.81 3.72 -4.22
N THR A 52 -7.17 4.84 -3.86
CA THR A 52 -5.93 5.29 -4.50
C THR A 52 -4.81 4.27 -4.37
N ILE A 53 -4.62 3.70 -3.17
CA ILE A 53 -3.59 2.67 -2.93
C ILE A 53 -3.85 1.43 -3.78
N ILE A 54 -5.11 0.96 -3.85
CA ILE A 54 -5.47 -0.20 -4.67
C ILE A 54 -5.18 0.06 -6.16
N ILE A 55 -5.52 1.26 -6.67
CA ILE A 55 -5.25 1.64 -8.05
C ILE A 55 -3.74 1.65 -8.33
N ILE A 56 -2.95 2.30 -7.46
CA ILE A 56 -1.50 2.39 -7.60
C ILE A 56 -0.86 0.99 -7.58
N VAL A 57 -1.29 0.13 -6.66
CA VAL A 57 -0.82 -1.26 -6.56
C VAL A 57 -1.16 -2.03 -7.83
N ALA A 58 -2.40 -1.95 -8.32
CA ALA A 58 -2.83 -2.66 -9.53
C ALA A 58 -2.03 -2.21 -10.78
N VAL A 59 -1.84 -0.90 -10.95
CA VAL A 59 -1.03 -0.34 -12.05
C VAL A 59 0.41 -0.80 -11.95
N TYR A 60 1.01 -0.72 -10.76
CA TYR A 60 2.38 -1.17 -10.55
C TYR A 60 2.54 -2.66 -10.84
N THR A 61 1.63 -3.51 -10.35
CA THR A 61 1.65 -4.95 -10.63
C THR A 61 1.52 -5.23 -12.13
N ALA A 62 0.63 -4.53 -12.84
CA ALA A 62 0.49 -4.68 -14.28
C ALA A 62 1.78 -4.30 -15.04
N LEU A 63 2.42 -3.19 -14.67
CA LEU A 63 3.70 -2.77 -15.25
C LEU A 63 4.83 -3.76 -14.95
N LEU A 64 4.90 -4.26 -13.72
CA LEU A 64 5.89 -5.27 -13.32
C LEU A 64 5.73 -6.56 -14.14
N LEU A 65 4.49 -7.03 -14.32
CA LEU A 65 4.20 -8.21 -15.13
C LEU A 65 4.51 -8.01 -16.62
N LEU A 66 4.28 -6.79 -17.15
CA LEU A 66 4.66 -6.44 -18.53
C LEU A 66 6.18 -6.41 -18.72
N GLN A 67 6.94 -5.95 -17.72
CA GLN A 67 8.41 -5.92 -17.77
C GLN A 67 9.05 -7.31 -17.67
N LEU A 68 8.35 -8.28 -17.09
CA LEU A 68 8.81 -9.66 -16.92
C LEU A 68 8.49 -10.58 -18.13
N ARG A 69 7.82 -10.04 -19.15
CA ARG A 69 7.37 -10.77 -20.35
C ARG A 69 8.29 -10.49 -21.54
#